data_AF-A0A0Q9MPN4-F1
#
_entry.id   AF-A0A0Q9MPN4-F1
#
_cell.length_a   1.000
_cell.length_b   1.000
_cell.length_c   1.000
_cell.angle_alpha   90.00
_cell.angle_beta   90.00
_cell.angle_gamma   90.00
#
_symmetry.space_group_name_H-M   'P 1'
#
loop_
_entity.id
_entity.type
_entity.pdbx_description
1 polymer ?
#
loop_
_entity_poly.entity_id
_entity_poly.type
_entity_poly.pdbx_seq_one_letter_code
_entity_poly.pdbx_strand_id
1 'polypeptide(L)'
;MSTGEAFPGQWKPNHGSSVALYEQLRLHIIEQADQGKIAPGTRLPAVRNLAGVLGVAPHTVARAYKELEAAGVVATKGRNGTVVCARDERWGVLSEAAAEYAAAAKSQGATFAEAVHLLAAAYDAG
;
A
#
# COMPACT_ATOMS: atom_id res chain seq x y z
N MET A 1 -9.15 7.35 -26.04
CA MET A 1 -9.70 7.01 -24.70
C MET A 1 -9.30 5.57 -24.41
N SER A 2 -8.11 5.35 -23.84
CA SER A 2 -7.65 4.00 -23.54
C SER A 2 -8.31 3.54 -22.24
N THR A 3 -9.27 2.63 -22.34
CA THR A 3 -9.79 1.89 -21.20
C THR A 3 -8.61 1.13 -20.60
N GLY A 4 -8.03 1.63 -19.50
CA GLY A 4 -7.01 0.89 -18.76
C GLY A 4 -7.57 -0.47 -18.39
N GLU A 5 -6.91 -1.54 -18.82
CA GLU A 5 -7.27 -2.91 -18.46
C GLU A 5 -7.33 -2.99 -16.93
N ALA A 6 -8.44 -3.47 -16.36
CA ALA A 6 -8.59 -3.53 -14.91
C ALA A 6 -7.48 -4.40 -14.31
N PHE A 7 -6.82 -3.92 -13.25
CA PHE A 7 -5.79 -4.69 -12.54
C PHE A 7 -6.30 -6.10 -12.18
N PRO A 8 -5.50 -7.17 -12.39
CA PRO A 8 -4.07 -7.18 -12.75
C PRO A 8 -3.78 -7.24 -14.27
N GLY A 9 -4.78 -7.02 -15.12
CA GLY A 9 -4.66 -7.26 -16.57
C GLY A 9 -4.27 -8.71 -16.85
N GLN A 10 -3.30 -8.90 -17.75
CA GLN A 10 -2.82 -10.23 -18.16
C GLN A 10 -1.69 -10.79 -17.27
N TRP A 11 -1.24 -10.06 -16.26
CA TRP A 11 -0.11 -10.49 -15.43
C TRP A 11 -0.45 -11.75 -14.61
N LYS A 12 0.54 -12.66 -14.51
CA LYS A 12 0.46 -13.88 -13.71
C LYS A 12 1.79 -14.10 -12.98
N PRO A 13 1.77 -14.59 -11.73
CA PRO A 13 2.99 -14.93 -11.02
C PRO A 13 3.65 -16.19 -11.61
N ASN A 14 4.97 -16.25 -11.55
CA ASN A 14 5.76 -17.40 -11.99
C ASN A 14 5.95 -18.38 -10.82
N HIS A 15 5.29 -19.55 -10.90
CA HIS A 15 5.36 -20.60 -9.88
C HIS A 15 6.69 -21.37 -9.85
N GLY A 16 7.52 -21.29 -10.89
CA GLY A 16 8.83 -21.91 -10.95
C GLY A 16 9.98 -21.02 -10.46
N SER A 17 9.68 -19.79 -10.05
CA SER A 17 10.68 -18.84 -9.54
C SER A 17 11.08 -19.14 -8.09
N SER A 18 12.32 -18.79 -7.72
CA SER A 18 12.77 -18.78 -6.32
C SER A 18 12.17 -17.62 -5.51
N VAL A 19 11.61 -16.61 -6.18
CA VAL A 19 10.92 -15.50 -5.53
C VAL A 19 9.53 -15.96 -5.10
N ALA A 20 9.18 -15.79 -3.83
CA ALA A 20 7.87 -16.17 -3.32
C ALA A 20 6.73 -15.44 -4.04
N LEU A 21 5.60 -16.12 -4.26
CA LEU A 21 4.46 -15.58 -5.03
C LEU A 21 3.89 -14.28 -4.46
N TYR A 22 3.87 -14.12 -3.13
CA TYR A 22 3.41 -12.88 -2.49
C TYR A 22 4.34 -11.71 -2.84
N GLU A 23 5.64 -11.98 -2.95
CA GLU A 23 6.66 -10.98 -3.24
C GLU A 23 6.61 -10.57 -4.71
N GLN A 24 6.39 -11.53 -5.62
CA GLN A 24 6.15 -11.23 -7.03
C GLN A 24 4.93 -10.32 -7.21
N LEU A 25 3.82 -10.61 -6.51
CA LEU A 25 2.63 -9.77 -6.53
C LEU A 25 2.89 -8.38 -5.94
N ARG A 26 3.61 -8.30 -4.83
CA ARG A 26 4.00 -7.04 -4.18
C ARG A 26 4.78 -6.15 -5.16
N LEU A 27 5.82 -6.70 -5.78
CA LEU A 27 6.66 -5.99 -6.74
C LEU A 27 5.88 -5.56 -7.97
N HIS A 28 4.99 -6.41 -8.49
CA HIS A 28 4.14 -6.04 -9.61
C HIS A 28 3.22 -4.86 -9.28
N ILE A 29 2.58 -4.85 -8.11
CA ILE A 29 1.72 -3.74 -7.69
C ILE A 29 2.52 -2.43 -7.56
N ILE A 30 3.71 -2.48 -6.97
CA ILE A 30 4.60 -1.32 -6.86
C ILE A 30 4.93 -0.78 -8.25
N GLU A 31 5.36 -1.66 -9.17
CA GLU A 31 5.70 -1.26 -10.53
C GLU A 31 4.51 -0.63 -11.28
N GLN A 32 3.30 -1.20 -11.15
CA GLN A 32 2.11 -0.62 -11.77
C GLN A 32 1.76 0.76 -11.18
N ALA A 33 1.96 0.94 -9.86
CA ALA A 33 1.69 2.21 -9.19
C ALA A 33 2.72 3.27 -9.60
N ASP A 34 4.01 2.93 -9.61
CA ASP A 34 5.11 3.81 -10.00
C ASP A 34 5.00 4.22 -11.48
N GLN A 35 4.49 3.34 -12.35
CA GLN A 35 4.20 3.63 -13.76
C GLN A 35 2.88 4.39 -13.97
N GLY A 36 2.12 4.68 -12.90
CA GLY A 36 0.81 5.35 -12.98
C GLY A 36 -0.30 4.52 -13.63
N LYS A 37 -0.09 3.22 -13.85
CA LYS A 37 -1.08 2.30 -14.44
C LYS A 37 -2.20 1.96 -13.46
N ILE A 38 -1.89 1.91 -12.16
CA ILE A 38 -2.88 1.96 -11.08
C ILE A 38 -2.71 3.28 -10.33
N ALA A 39 -3.64 4.20 -10.57
CA ALA A 39 -3.54 5.54 -10.01
C ALA A 39 -3.75 5.53 -8.48
N PRO A 40 -3.23 6.54 -7.77
CA PRO A 40 -3.62 6.78 -6.38
C PRO A 40 -5.14 6.86 -6.23
N GLY A 41 -5.69 6.22 -5.20
CA GLY A 41 -7.12 6.08 -4.98
C GLY A 41 -7.77 4.91 -5.72
N THR A 42 -7.07 4.24 -6.64
CA THR A 42 -7.57 3.01 -7.28
C THR A 42 -7.80 1.94 -6.21
N ARG A 43 -9.01 1.36 -6.21
CA ARG A 43 -9.35 0.22 -5.35
C ARG A 43 -8.80 -1.06 -5.96
N LEU A 44 -8.00 -1.78 -5.20
CA LEU A 44 -7.52 -3.10 -5.58
C LEU A 44 -8.63 -4.15 -5.38
N PRO A 45 -8.62 -5.26 -6.17
CA PRO A 45 -9.59 -6.33 -5.99
C PRO A 45 -9.51 -6.95 -4.59
N ALA A 46 -10.63 -7.46 -4.09
CA ALA A 46 -10.63 -8.17 -2.81
C ALA A 46 -9.70 -9.39 -2.85
N VAL A 47 -9.07 -9.71 -1.71
CA VAL A 47 -8.09 -10.82 -1.56
C VAL A 47 -8.54 -12.11 -2.25
N ARG A 48 -9.77 -12.56 -1.97
CA ARG A 48 -10.31 -13.80 -2.55
C ARG A 48 -10.54 -13.71 -4.06
N ASN A 49 -10.97 -12.55 -4.56
CA ASN A 49 -11.21 -12.34 -5.98
C ASN A 49 -9.88 -12.35 -6.74
N LEU A 50 -8.88 -11.61 -6.24
CA LEU A 50 -7.56 -11.57 -6.88
C LEU A 50 -6.89 -12.95 -6.82
N ALA A 51 -7.00 -13.67 -5.70
CA ALA A 51 -6.47 -15.01 -5.56
C ALA A 51 -7.06 -15.97 -6.62
N GLY A 52 -8.39 -15.91 -6.84
CA GLY A 52 -9.06 -16.67 -7.88
C GLY A 52 -8.59 -16.30 -9.30
N VAL A 53 -8.44 -15.01 -9.59
CA VAL A 53 -7.94 -14.54 -10.88
C VAL A 53 -6.49 -14.99 -11.12
N LEU A 54 -5.64 -14.95 -10.10
CA LEU A 54 -4.22 -15.28 -10.23
C LEU A 54 -3.90 -16.78 -10.08
N GLY A 55 -4.86 -17.58 -9.61
CA GLY A 55 -4.63 -19.00 -9.32
C GLY A 55 -3.69 -19.24 -8.12
N VAL A 56 -3.68 -18.33 -7.15
CA VAL A 56 -2.83 -18.43 -5.94
C VAL A 56 -3.68 -18.59 -4.69
N ALA A 57 -3.05 -19.00 -3.59
CA ALA A 57 -3.75 -19.11 -2.31
C ALA A 57 -4.14 -17.71 -1.77
N PRO A 58 -5.33 -17.53 -1.14
CA PRO A 58 -5.75 -16.25 -0.57
C PRO A 58 -4.76 -15.63 0.43
N HIS A 59 -4.07 -16.47 1.22
CA HIS A 59 -3.06 -15.99 2.17
C HIS A 59 -1.86 -15.33 1.48
N THR A 60 -1.54 -15.73 0.25
CA THR A 60 -0.46 -15.14 -0.56
C THR A 60 -0.81 -13.71 -0.93
N VAL A 61 -2.04 -13.46 -1.38
CA VAL A 61 -2.52 -12.10 -1.69
C VAL A 61 -2.65 -11.27 -0.41
N ALA A 62 -3.21 -11.84 0.66
CA ALA A 62 -3.34 -11.15 1.94
C ALA A 62 -1.97 -10.70 2.49
N ARG A 63 -0.94 -11.57 2.37
CA ARG A 63 0.43 -11.22 2.75
C ARG A 63 0.96 -10.09 1.87
N ALA A 64 0.83 -10.17 0.55
CA ALA A 64 1.28 -9.09 -0.34
C ALA A 64 0.64 -7.74 0.03
N TYR A 65 -0.67 -7.70 0.29
CA TYR A 65 -1.37 -6.48 0.69
C TYR A 65 -0.91 -5.95 2.03
N LYS A 66 -0.67 -6.83 3.01
CA LYS A 66 -0.12 -6.44 4.32
C LYS A 66 1.27 -5.80 4.20
N GLU A 67 2.14 -6.37 3.38
CA GLU A 67 3.48 -5.82 3.14
C GLU A 67 3.42 -4.48 2.39
N LEU A 68 2.50 -4.35 1.42
CA LEU A 68 2.27 -3.08 0.71
C LEU A 68 1.73 -1.99 1.65
N GLU A 69 0.85 -2.37 2.58
CA GLU A 69 0.29 -1.45 3.57
C GLU A 69 1.36 -1.00 4.56
N ALA A 70 2.20 -1.91 5.05
CA ALA A 70 3.35 -1.57 5.87
C ALA A 70 4.35 -0.65 5.15
N ALA A 71 4.49 -0.80 3.82
CA ALA A 71 5.31 0.06 2.97
C ALA A 71 4.61 1.37 2.53
N GLY A 72 3.37 1.60 2.95
CA GLY A 72 2.58 2.78 2.60
C GLY A 72 2.13 2.85 1.14
N VAL A 73 2.29 1.78 0.36
CA VAL A 73 1.90 1.72 -1.06
C VAL A 73 0.39 1.59 -1.20
N VAL A 74 -0.27 0.97 -0.22
CA VAL A 74 -1.72 0.84 -0.16
C VAL A 74 -2.22 1.14 1.25
N ALA A 75 -3.51 1.41 1.39
CA ALA A 75 -4.18 1.51 2.68
C ALA A 75 -5.45 0.66 2.70
N THR A 76 -5.68 -0.08 3.80
CA THR A 76 -6.89 -0.86 4.00
C THR A 76 -7.92 -0.03 4.76
N LYS A 77 -9.03 0.32 4.10
CA LYS A 77 -10.11 1.14 4.69
C LYS A 77 -11.32 0.29 5.14
N GLY A 78 -11.08 -0.83 5.83
CA GLY A 78 -12.15 -1.70 6.34
C GLY A 78 -13.12 -2.16 5.23
N ARG A 79 -14.41 -1.76 5.33
CA ARG A 79 -15.44 -2.07 4.32
C ARG A 79 -15.15 -1.48 2.93
N ASN A 80 -14.29 -0.46 2.86
CA ASN A 80 -13.95 0.23 1.61
C ASN A 80 -12.83 -0.46 0.82
N GLY A 81 -12.32 -1.60 1.30
CA GLY A 81 -11.29 -2.38 0.63
C GLY A 81 -9.90 -1.77 0.73
N THR A 82 -8.98 -2.27 -0.10
CA THR A 82 -7.60 -1.82 -0.19
C THR A 82 -7.48 -0.81 -1.33
N VAL A 83 -6.87 0.35 -1.08
CA VAL A 83 -6.71 1.43 -2.07
C VAL A 83 -5.23 1.78 -2.25
N VAL A 84 -4.82 2.07 -3.49
CA VAL A 84 -3.46 2.53 -3.80
C VAL A 84 -3.25 3.93 -3.23
N CYS A 85 -2.13 4.14 -2.56
CA CYS A 85 -1.71 5.45 -2.06
C CYS A 85 -0.90 6.20 -3.13
N ALA A 86 -0.89 7.53 -3.05
CA ALA A 86 0.03 8.31 -3.88
C ALA A 86 1.45 8.05 -3.41
N ARG A 87 2.33 7.59 -4.31
CA ARG A 87 3.79 7.60 -4.16
C ARG A 87 4.38 8.66 -5.10
N ASP A 88 3.91 9.88 -4.95
CA ASP A 88 4.52 11.04 -5.61
C ASP A 88 5.64 11.62 -4.73
N GLU A 89 6.35 12.63 -5.23
CA GLU A 89 7.39 13.34 -4.45
C GLU A 89 6.86 13.82 -3.10
N ARG A 90 5.58 14.21 -3.03
CA ARG A 90 4.93 14.65 -1.80
C ARG A 90 4.85 13.51 -0.78
N TRP A 91 4.56 12.28 -1.19
CA TRP A 91 4.58 11.12 -0.31
C TRP A 91 5.96 10.89 0.32
N GLY A 92 7.03 11.02 -0.46
CA GLY A 92 8.40 10.92 0.05
C GLY A 92 8.65 11.95 1.16
N VAL A 93 8.39 13.22 0.87
CA VAL A 93 8.56 14.33 1.82
C VAL A 93 7.70 14.14 3.08
N LEU A 94 6.42 13.77 2.92
CA LEU A 94 5.52 13.54 4.05
C LEU A 94 5.94 12.33 4.90
N SER A 95 6.44 11.27 4.27
CA SER A 95 6.93 10.08 4.97
C SER A 95 8.20 10.39 5.77
N GLU A 96 9.12 11.18 5.22
CA GLU A 96 10.32 11.62 5.93
C GLU A 96 9.95 12.49 7.13
N ALA A 97 9.10 13.50 6.94
CA ALA A 97 8.62 14.36 8.03
C ALA A 97 7.87 13.56 9.11
N ALA A 98 7.05 12.58 8.73
CA ALA A 98 6.38 11.69 9.67
C ALA A 98 7.37 10.83 10.47
N ALA A 99 8.45 10.35 9.83
CA ALA A 99 9.50 9.58 10.50
C ALA A 99 10.27 10.44 11.51
N GLU A 100 10.60 11.69 11.15
CA GLU A 100 11.24 12.66 12.05
C GLU A 100 10.35 12.97 13.26
N TYR A 101 9.07 13.24 13.03
CA TYR A 101 8.10 13.45 14.10
C TYR A 101 8.00 12.24 15.03
N ALA A 102 7.88 11.04 14.46
CA ALA A 102 7.77 9.81 15.24
C ALA A 102 9.04 9.54 16.07
N ALA A 103 10.22 9.86 15.54
CA ALA A 103 11.48 9.74 16.26
C ALA A 103 11.53 10.71 17.46
N ALA A 104 11.15 11.98 17.25
CA ALA A 104 11.07 12.97 18.30
C ALA A 104 10.03 12.61 19.38
N ALA A 105 8.85 12.14 19.00
CA ALA A 105 7.82 11.70 19.95
C ALA A 105 8.31 10.52 20.81
N LYS A 106 8.97 9.54 20.19
CA LYS A 106 9.56 8.38 20.89
C LYS A 106 10.67 8.80 21.86
N SER A 107 11.55 9.74 21.48
CA SER A 107 12.62 10.19 22.37
C SER A 107 12.10 10.91 23.61
N GLN A 108 10.89 11.47 23.56
CA GLN A 108 10.20 12.08 24.69
C GLN A 108 9.31 11.11 25.48
N GLY A 109 9.31 9.81 25.12
CA GLY A 109 8.51 8.81 25.80
C GLY A 109 7.01 8.86 25.50
N ALA A 110 6.60 9.57 24.44
CA ALA A 110 5.20 9.64 24.05
C ALA A 110 4.67 8.28 23.59
N THR A 111 3.45 7.96 24.00
CA THR A 111 2.70 6.84 23.44
C THR A 111 2.27 7.14 22.00
N PHE A 112 1.94 6.08 21.25
CA PHE A 112 1.38 6.24 19.90
C PHE A 112 0.12 7.11 19.89
N ALA A 113 -0.77 6.94 20.88
CA ALA A 113 -2.01 7.70 20.96
C ALA A 113 -1.76 9.20 21.18
N GLU A 114 -0.81 9.56 22.05
CA GLU A 114 -0.43 10.96 22.28
C GLU A 114 0.21 11.58 21.05
N ALA A 115 1.13 10.86 20.39
CA ALA A 115 1.77 11.32 19.17
C ALA A 115 0.75 11.57 18.05
N VAL A 116 -0.21 10.66 17.85
CA VAL A 116 -1.27 10.86 16.85
C VAL A 116 -2.15 12.05 17.22
N HIS A 117 -2.52 12.21 18.49
CA HIS A 117 -3.35 13.33 18.94
C HIS A 117 -2.67 14.69 18.72
N LEU A 118 -1.38 14.79 19.05
CA LEU A 118 -0.59 16.01 18.85
C LEU A 118 -0.39 16.34 17.38
N LEU A 119 -0.10 15.34 16.54
CA LEU A 119 0.01 15.54 15.09
C LEU A 119 -1.32 16.02 14.49
N ALA A 120 -2.45 15.46 14.92
CA ALA A 120 -3.78 15.89 14.48
C ALA A 120 -4.07 17.34 14.90
N ALA A 121 -3.81 17.69 16.16
CA ALA A 121 -3.98 19.07 16.65
C ALA A 121 -3.08 20.08 15.90
N ALA A 122 -1.85 19.70 15.57
CA ALA A 122 -0.94 20.54 14.78
C ALA A 122 -1.41 20.71 13.32
N TYR A 123 -2.01 19.67 12.74
CA TYR A 123 -2.57 19.71 11.39
C TYR A 123 -3.78 20.65 11.31
N ASP A 124 -4.66 20.64 12.31
CA ASP A 124 -5.87 21.50 12.34
C ASP A 124 -5.56 22.97 12.69
N ALA A 125 -4.38 23.25 13.25
CA ALA A 125 -3.97 24.60 13.64
C ALA A 125 -3.34 25.43 12.50
N GLY A 126 -3.04 24.81 11.36
CA GLY A 126 -2.46 25.44 10.16
C GLY A 126 -3.50 25.75 9.09
#